data_AF-A0A2V7FP31-F1
#
_entry.id   AF-A0A2V7FP31-F1
#
_cell.length_a   1.000
_cell.length_b   1.000
_cell.length_c   1.000
_cell.angle_alpha   90.00
_cell.angle_beta   90.00
_cell.angle_gamma   90.00
#
_symmetry.space_group_name_H-M   'P 1'
#
loop_
_entity.id
_entity.type
_entity.pdbx_description
1 polymer ?
#
loop_
_entity_poly.entity_id
_entity_poly.type
_entity_poly.pdbx_seq_one_letter_code
_entity_poly.pdbx_strand_id
1 'polypeptide(L)'
;IGCRKCHGDQGRGDGPSAPTLKDDAGFPIFAADLHQSWRFRGGGRTEDIYRRLRTGLDGTPMPSFSDLIDQKFLTDEELWRLSQYVRSLSPAREPEVRDVIHAPQLGGTLPAAPDDTTWARVDRYWFPLVGQVIRKPRWFAPTVSGVWVQAVHNGRELALRLCWDDRTLSPDTAWLALERRVLETVASDDSTPAVAGVWPDQVAVQLPRHIPDGMERPYFLMGTGTDPVYQWRWTSEPRRTVAGLARGLEQFDTLGAAPESQAVWDHGEWRVVLTRSLATPDTANELQFVAGRAIPVAFFAWDGSNGEHGSRLAVSTWYFLALDQPTPPRVFVSPVVAMALTLGLGFMVVWRAQRRAGGSRGTGAGVGAET
;
A
#
# COMPACT_ATOMS: atom_id res chain seq x y z
N ILE A 1 -22.37 4.06 24.58
CA ILE A 1 -20.89 4.11 24.65
C ILE A 1 -20.40 5.11 23.61
N GLY A 2 -19.41 5.96 23.92
CA GLY A 2 -18.98 7.08 23.07
C GLY A 2 -17.67 6.89 22.30
N CYS A 3 -17.36 5.68 21.80
CA CYS A 3 -16.06 5.34 21.17
C CYS A 3 -15.63 6.35 20.09
N ARG A 4 -16.58 6.76 19.24
CA ARG A 4 -16.36 7.68 18.11
C ARG A 4 -15.78 9.04 18.52
N LYS A 5 -15.98 9.48 19.76
CA LYS A 5 -15.44 10.77 20.23
C LYS A 5 -13.91 10.81 20.15
N CYS A 6 -13.26 9.68 20.44
CA CYS A 6 -11.81 9.56 20.41
C CYS A 6 -11.34 8.81 19.16
N HIS A 7 -12.03 7.75 18.76
CA HIS A 7 -11.61 6.89 17.64
C HIS A 7 -12.15 7.33 16.27
N GLY A 8 -13.07 8.28 16.22
CA GLY A 8 -13.75 8.67 14.98
C GLY A 8 -14.83 7.68 14.53
N ASP A 9 -15.56 8.03 13.48
CA ASP A 9 -16.69 7.22 13.00
C ASP A 9 -16.23 5.93 12.32
N GLN A 10 -15.06 5.95 11.66
CA GLN A 10 -14.45 4.78 11.03
C GLN A 10 -13.34 4.13 11.88
N GLY A 11 -13.04 4.67 13.06
CA GLY A 11 -12.07 4.05 13.98
C GLY A 11 -10.60 4.42 13.73
N ARG A 12 -10.28 5.44 12.94
CA ARG A 12 -8.88 5.80 12.59
C ARG A 12 -8.19 6.72 13.61
N GLY A 13 -8.89 7.08 14.68
CA GLY A 13 -8.35 8.00 15.70
C GLY A 13 -8.50 9.47 15.33
N ASP A 14 -9.46 9.78 14.46
CA ASP A 14 -9.83 11.11 13.93
C ASP A 14 -11.08 11.68 14.62
N GLY A 15 -11.41 11.20 15.83
CA GLY A 15 -12.56 11.68 16.59
C GLY A 15 -12.40 13.14 17.05
N PRO A 16 -13.50 13.87 17.31
CA PRO A 16 -13.45 15.29 17.70
C PRO A 16 -12.70 15.56 19.03
N SER A 17 -12.51 14.54 19.86
CA SER A 17 -11.70 14.62 21.09
C SER A 17 -10.26 14.14 20.92
N ALA A 18 -9.90 13.54 19.78
CA ALA A 18 -8.55 13.05 19.51
C ALA A 18 -7.45 14.11 19.72
N PRO A 19 -7.56 15.38 19.24
CA PRO A 19 -6.50 16.37 19.44
C PRO A 19 -6.35 16.85 20.90
N THR A 20 -7.30 16.51 21.79
CA THR A 20 -7.28 16.94 23.19
C THR A 20 -6.79 15.86 24.16
N LEU A 21 -6.54 14.65 23.66
CA LEU A 21 -6.14 13.51 24.48
C LEU A 21 -4.74 13.70 25.08
N LYS A 22 -4.63 13.32 26.35
CA LYS A 22 -3.39 13.28 27.13
C LYS A 22 -3.45 12.12 28.11
N ASP A 23 -2.30 11.59 28.50
CA ASP A 23 -2.21 10.60 29.58
C ASP A 23 -2.32 11.28 30.96
N ASP A 24 -2.32 10.49 32.02
CA ASP A 24 -2.43 10.98 33.41
C ASP A 24 -1.21 11.83 33.83
N ALA A 25 -0.06 11.66 33.17
CA ALA A 25 1.13 12.48 33.36
C ALA A 25 1.12 13.78 32.53
N GLY A 26 0.09 13.98 31.70
CA GLY A 26 -0.09 15.15 30.85
C GLY A 26 0.60 15.08 29.50
N PHE A 27 1.25 13.96 29.15
CA PHE A 27 1.86 13.77 27.83
C PHE A 27 0.79 13.53 26.76
N PRO A 28 1.03 13.98 25.51
CA PRO A 28 0.10 13.75 24.42
C PRO A 28 -0.02 12.25 24.12
N ILE A 29 -1.24 11.79 23.85
CA ILE A 29 -1.50 10.40 23.46
C ILE A 29 -2.49 10.36 22.28
N PHE A 30 -2.24 9.48 21.33
CA PHE A 30 -3.13 9.28 20.18
C PHE A 30 -4.07 8.10 20.44
N ALA A 31 -5.34 8.26 20.04
CA ALA A 31 -6.23 7.11 19.93
C ALA A 31 -5.66 6.12 18.90
N ALA A 32 -5.68 4.84 19.27
CA ALA A 32 -5.22 3.78 18.38
C ALA A 32 -6.07 3.77 17.10
N ASP A 33 -5.40 3.60 15.96
CA ASP A 33 -6.04 3.35 14.68
C ASP A 33 -6.53 1.90 14.65
N LEU A 34 -7.85 1.73 14.68
CA LEU A 34 -8.51 0.44 14.78
C LEU A 34 -8.47 -0.37 13.47
N HIS A 35 -7.96 0.22 12.37
CA HIS A 35 -7.64 -0.50 11.13
C HIS A 35 -6.30 -1.23 11.19
N GLN A 36 -5.53 -1.00 12.27
CA GLN A 36 -4.18 -1.53 12.44
C GLN A 36 -4.04 -2.39 13.70
N SER A 37 -4.90 -3.40 13.85
CA SER A 37 -4.93 -4.26 15.06
C SER A 37 -3.59 -4.93 15.40
N TRP A 38 -2.73 -5.16 14.40
CA TRP A 38 -1.38 -5.70 14.60
C TRP A 38 -0.44 -4.75 15.37
N ARG A 39 -0.79 -3.45 15.45
CA ARG A 39 -0.06 -2.43 16.24
C ARG A 39 -0.64 -2.24 17.64
N PHE A 40 -1.69 -2.96 18.02
CA PHE A 40 -2.27 -2.81 19.36
C PHE A 40 -1.28 -3.29 20.43
N ARG A 41 -0.96 -2.40 21.36
CA ARG A 41 -0.05 -2.70 22.50
C ARG A 41 -0.51 -3.89 23.35
N GLY A 42 -1.81 -4.18 23.35
CA GLY A 42 -2.42 -5.23 24.15
C GLY A 42 -2.68 -6.55 23.42
N GLY A 43 -2.35 -6.65 22.12
CA GLY A 43 -2.75 -7.75 21.24
C GLY A 43 -3.95 -7.39 20.34
N GLY A 44 -3.95 -7.93 19.10
CA GLY A 44 -4.93 -7.61 18.06
C GLY A 44 -6.07 -8.63 17.88
N ARG A 45 -6.12 -9.68 18.70
CA ARG A 45 -7.19 -10.69 18.65
C ARG A 45 -8.42 -10.21 19.40
N THR A 46 -9.59 -10.79 19.09
CA THR A 46 -10.85 -10.42 19.73
C THR A 46 -10.79 -10.56 21.25
N GLU A 47 -10.16 -11.60 21.79
CA GLU A 47 -9.98 -11.82 23.23
C GLU A 47 -9.16 -10.70 23.89
N ASP A 48 -8.12 -10.25 23.18
CA ASP A 48 -7.21 -9.22 23.66
C ASP A 48 -7.93 -7.86 23.69
N ILE A 49 -8.69 -7.55 22.63
CA ILE A 49 -9.54 -6.37 22.52
C ILE A 49 -10.62 -6.38 23.61
N TYR A 50 -11.31 -7.51 23.80
CA TYR A 50 -12.31 -7.68 24.85
C TYR A 50 -11.73 -7.38 26.23
N ARG A 51 -10.53 -7.89 26.51
CA ARG A 51 -9.83 -7.63 27.76
C ARG A 51 -9.60 -6.13 27.95
N ARG A 52 -9.14 -5.41 26.92
CA ARG A 52 -8.90 -3.96 27.00
C ARG A 52 -10.17 -3.15 27.18
N LEU A 53 -11.26 -3.52 26.51
CA LEU A 53 -12.54 -2.86 26.73
C LEU A 53 -13.07 -3.14 28.15
N ARG A 54 -12.89 -4.35 28.66
CA ARG A 54 -13.34 -4.72 30.01
C ARG A 54 -12.53 -4.00 31.09
N THR A 55 -11.21 -3.95 30.98
CA THR A 55 -10.34 -3.42 32.05
C THR A 55 -10.01 -1.95 31.90
N GLY A 56 -10.17 -1.38 30.70
CA GLY A 56 -9.58 -0.08 30.37
C GLY A 56 -8.06 -0.17 30.19
N LEU A 57 -7.44 1.00 30.02
CA LEU A 57 -6.00 1.19 29.92
C LEU A 57 -5.56 2.23 30.96
N ASP A 58 -5.08 1.75 32.11
CA ASP A 58 -4.58 2.60 33.19
C ASP A 58 -3.54 3.62 32.70
N GLY A 59 -3.61 4.84 33.23
CA GLY A 59 -2.77 5.95 32.78
C GLY A 59 -3.28 6.67 31.54
N THR A 60 -4.35 6.19 30.88
CA THR A 60 -4.86 6.78 29.63
C THR A 60 -6.34 7.18 29.76
N PRO A 61 -6.84 8.03 28.84
CA PRO A 61 -8.27 8.37 28.79
C PRO A 61 -9.20 7.22 28.38
N MET A 62 -8.69 6.03 28.07
CA MET A 62 -9.52 4.89 27.63
C MET A 62 -10.09 4.14 28.86
N PRO A 63 -11.40 4.28 29.14
CA PRO A 63 -11.98 3.81 30.38
C PRO A 63 -12.20 2.29 30.38
N SER A 64 -12.44 1.75 31.57
CA SER A 64 -13.05 0.44 31.76
C SER A 64 -14.55 0.51 31.45
N PHE A 65 -15.06 -0.53 30.78
CA PHE A 65 -16.51 -0.73 30.60
C PHE A 65 -17.12 -1.73 31.60
N SER A 66 -16.34 -2.21 32.59
CA SER A 66 -16.85 -3.14 33.62
C SER A 66 -18.00 -2.54 34.42
N ASP A 67 -17.91 -1.26 34.81
CA ASP A 67 -18.97 -0.60 35.58
C ASP A 67 -20.31 -0.59 34.84
N LEU A 68 -20.29 -0.47 33.50
CA LEU A 68 -21.51 -0.53 32.68
C LEU A 68 -22.11 -1.93 32.66
N ILE A 69 -21.27 -2.97 32.79
CA ILE A 69 -21.71 -4.37 32.91
C ILE A 69 -22.33 -4.60 34.28
N ASP A 70 -21.65 -4.16 35.35
CA ASP A 70 -22.12 -4.34 36.73
C ASP A 70 -23.46 -3.61 36.96
N GLN A 71 -23.63 -2.45 36.31
CA GLN A 71 -24.88 -1.66 36.32
C GLN A 71 -25.93 -2.15 35.33
N LYS A 72 -25.66 -3.22 34.56
CA LYS A 72 -26.57 -3.82 33.56
C LYS A 72 -26.97 -2.90 32.41
N PHE A 73 -26.17 -1.88 32.11
CA PHE A 73 -26.30 -1.07 30.90
C PHE A 73 -25.64 -1.71 29.67
N LEU A 74 -24.78 -2.70 29.91
CA LEU A 74 -24.12 -3.52 28.90
C LEU A 74 -24.02 -4.97 29.41
N THR A 75 -23.99 -5.94 28.52
CA THR A 75 -23.71 -7.35 28.84
C THR A 75 -22.32 -7.77 28.36
N ASP A 76 -21.77 -8.83 28.96
CA ASP A 76 -20.54 -9.48 28.45
C ASP A 76 -20.64 -9.85 26.96
N GLU A 77 -21.80 -10.32 26.53
CA GLU A 77 -22.04 -10.69 25.13
C GLU A 77 -22.02 -9.48 24.19
N GLU A 78 -22.63 -8.35 24.60
CA GLU A 78 -22.59 -7.12 23.82
C GLU A 78 -21.17 -6.55 23.74
N LEU A 79 -20.41 -6.61 24.85
CA LEU A 79 -19.00 -6.20 24.86
C LEU A 79 -18.14 -7.11 23.97
N TRP A 80 -18.44 -8.41 23.93
CA TRP A 80 -17.79 -9.36 23.02
C TRP A 80 -18.11 -9.06 21.55
N ARG A 81 -19.38 -8.78 21.23
CA ARG A 81 -19.80 -8.35 19.88
C ARG A 81 -19.13 -7.05 19.46
N LEU A 82 -19.00 -6.08 20.37
CA LEU A 82 -18.25 -4.86 20.13
C LEU A 82 -16.76 -5.16 19.85
N SER A 83 -16.16 -6.10 20.57
CA SER A 83 -14.77 -6.51 20.33
C SER A 83 -14.60 -7.13 18.94
N GLN A 84 -15.56 -7.95 18.49
CA GLN A 84 -15.57 -8.50 17.13
C GLN A 84 -15.72 -7.40 16.07
N TYR A 85 -16.57 -6.40 16.32
CA TYR A 85 -16.71 -5.24 15.44
C TYR A 85 -15.39 -4.47 15.34
N VAL A 86 -14.75 -4.14 16.46
CA VAL A 86 -13.45 -3.45 16.48
C VAL A 86 -12.38 -4.26 15.72
N ARG A 87 -12.32 -5.57 15.94
CA ARG A 87 -11.43 -6.45 15.16
C ARG A 87 -11.76 -6.31 13.66
N SER A 88 -13.03 -6.36 13.28
CA SER A 88 -13.46 -6.38 11.87
C SER A 88 -13.04 -5.15 11.05
N LEU A 89 -12.71 -4.03 11.70
CA LEU A 89 -12.17 -2.83 11.05
C LEU A 89 -10.77 -3.05 10.46
N SER A 90 -10.01 -3.98 11.02
CA SER A 90 -8.68 -4.36 10.51
C SER A 90 -8.77 -5.50 9.47
N PRO A 91 -7.81 -5.58 8.52
CA PRO A 91 -7.62 -6.73 7.64
C PRO A 91 -7.64 -8.06 8.39
N ALA A 92 -8.12 -9.11 7.71
CA ALA A 92 -8.33 -10.40 8.34
C ALA A 92 -7.03 -11.09 8.83
N ARG A 93 -5.91 -10.75 8.21
CA ARG A 93 -4.57 -11.17 8.58
C ARG A 93 -3.69 -9.94 8.68
N GLU A 94 -2.69 -10.01 9.55
CA GLU A 94 -1.64 -8.99 9.59
C GLU A 94 -1.00 -8.85 8.20
N PRO A 95 -0.78 -7.61 7.71
CA PRO A 95 -0.16 -7.41 6.43
C PRO A 95 1.27 -7.93 6.40
N GLU A 96 1.56 -8.83 5.46
CA GLU A 96 2.92 -9.26 5.17
C GLU A 96 3.61 -8.27 4.23
N VAL A 97 4.85 -7.92 4.55
CA VAL A 97 5.69 -7.09 3.67
C VAL A 97 6.21 -7.96 2.54
N ARG A 98 5.77 -7.66 1.32
CA ARG A 98 6.21 -8.36 0.10
C ARG A 98 7.15 -7.46 -0.69
N ASP A 99 8.30 -7.98 -1.09
CA ASP A 99 9.35 -7.16 -1.73
C ASP A 99 8.99 -6.65 -3.14
N VAL A 100 8.01 -7.27 -3.81
CA VAL A 100 7.66 -6.98 -5.20
C VAL A 100 6.17 -6.63 -5.32
N ILE A 101 5.91 -5.43 -5.84
CA ILE A 101 4.59 -4.97 -6.29
C ILE A 101 4.42 -5.44 -7.73
N HIS A 102 3.44 -6.30 -7.97
CA HIS A 102 3.06 -6.66 -9.32
C HIS A 102 2.04 -5.66 -9.87
N ALA A 103 2.35 -5.10 -11.03
CA ALA A 103 1.45 -4.25 -11.78
C ALA A 103 0.92 -5.05 -12.97
N PRO A 104 -0.30 -5.63 -12.89
CA PRO A 104 -0.87 -6.34 -14.03
C PRO A 104 -1.18 -5.38 -15.18
N GLN A 105 -1.09 -5.91 -16.41
CA GLN A 105 -1.50 -5.18 -17.60
C GLN A 105 -3.02 -5.20 -17.76
N LEU A 106 -3.64 -4.02 -17.80
CA LEU A 106 -5.05 -3.83 -18.13
C LEU A 106 -5.21 -3.42 -19.61
N GLY A 107 -6.34 -3.82 -20.20
CA GLY A 107 -6.74 -3.33 -21.51
C GLY A 107 -7.41 -1.95 -21.39
N GLY A 108 -7.00 -1.00 -22.23
CA GLY A 108 -7.63 0.32 -22.33
C GLY A 108 -7.07 1.37 -21.36
N THR A 109 -7.95 2.26 -20.90
CA THR A 109 -7.60 3.39 -20.03
C THR A 109 -7.41 2.93 -18.59
N LEU A 110 -6.42 3.48 -17.90
CA LEU A 110 -6.16 3.17 -16.50
C LEU A 110 -7.16 3.88 -15.56
N PRO A 111 -7.49 3.28 -14.40
CA PRO A 111 -8.35 3.93 -13.41
C PRO A 111 -7.66 5.17 -12.85
N ALA A 112 -8.25 6.35 -13.09
CA ALA A 112 -7.74 7.61 -12.57
C ALA A 112 -8.30 7.95 -11.17
N ALA A 113 -9.54 7.54 -10.89
CA ALA A 113 -10.19 7.80 -9.60
C ALA A 113 -9.66 6.84 -8.51
N PRO A 114 -9.37 7.33 -7.29
CA PRO A 114 -8.93 6.47 -6.19
C PRO A 114 -9.97 5.43 -5.74
N ASP A 115 -11.25 5.70 -5.96
CA ASP A 115 -12.36 4.82 -5.55
C ASP A 115 -12.96 4.02 -6.72
N ASP A 116 -12.24 3.95 -7.84
CA ASP A 116 -12.63 3.12 -8.99
C ASP A 116 -12.70 1.63 -8.60
N THR A 117 -13.80 0.97 -8.95
CA THR A 117 -14.05 -0.45 -8.64
C THR A 117 -13.00 -1.40 -9.23
N THR A 118 -12.24 -0.96 -10.25
CA THR A 118 -11.13 -1.72 -10.84
C THR A 118 -10.08 -2.07 -9.78
N TRP A 119 -9.81 -1.16 -8.83
CA TRP A 119 -8.83 -1.38 -7.76
C TRP A 119 -9.22 -2.55 -6.84
N ALA A 120 -10.49 -2.92 -6.75
CA ALA A 120 -10.92 -4.06 -5.93
C ALA A 120 -10.38 -5.41 -6.43
N ARG A 121 -9.90 -5.48 -7.69
CA ARG A 121 -9.35 -6.68 -8.32
C ARG A 121 -7.83 -6.67 -8.42
N VAL A 122 -7.17 -5.63 -7.91
CA VAL A 122 -5.72 -5.46 -7.96
C VAL A 122 -5.15 -5.80 -6.60
N ASP A 123 -4.08 -6.59 -6.56
CA ASP A 123 -3.41 -6.94 -5.31
C ASP A 123 -2.94 -5.69 -4.55
N ARG A 124 -3.19 -5.67 -3.25
CA ARG A 124 -2.77 -4.59 -2.33
C ARG A 124 -1.51 -5.01 -1.58
N TYR A 125 -0.51 -4.14 -1.56
CA TYR A 125 0.79 -4.37 -0.93
C TYR A 125 0.97 -3.37 0.22
N TRP A 126 1.38 -3.84 1.39
CA TRP A 126 1.63 -2.97 2.55
C TRP A 126 3.12 -2.76 2.75
N PHE A 127 3.52 -1.51 2.94
CA PHE A 127 4.89 -1.13 3.20
C PHE A 127 4.97 -0.32 4.49
N PRO A 128 5.66 -0.81 5.53
CA PRO A 128 5.84 -0.05 6.77
C PRO A 128 6.69 1.19 6.49
N LEU A 129 6.31 2.29 7.13
CA LEU A 129 7.09 3.52 7.14
C LEU A 129 7.63 3.74 8.55
N VAL A 130 8.88 4.19 8.61
CA VAL A 130 9.57 4.48 9.87
C VAL A 130 10.09 5.91 9.88
N GLY A 131 10.17 6.49 11.07
CA GLY A 131 10.66 7.86 11.24
C GLY A 131 12.09 7.97 10.73
N GLN A 132 12.33 9.01 9.94
CA GLN A 132 13.68 9.37 9.55
C GLN A 132 14.45 9.83 10.80
N VAL A 133 15.54 9.12 11.13
CA VAL A 133 16.38 9.41 12.32
C VAL A 133 17.86 9.60 11.99
N ILE A 134 18.21 9.56 10.69
CA ILE A 134 19.60 9.58 10.22
C ILE A 134 20.14 11.02 10.09
N ARG A 135 19.34 11.95 9.57
CA ARG A 135 19.72 13.36 9.37
C ARG A 135 18.92 14.27 10.28
N LYS A 136 19.54 15.33 10.79
CA LYS A 136 18.82 16.38 11.52
C LYS A 136 18.05 17.28 10.53
N PRO A 137 16.93 17.91 10.96
CA PRO A 137 16.16 17.58 12.16
C PRO A 137 15.49 16.20 12.04
N ARG A 138 15.54 15.42 13.12
CA ARG A 138 15.04 14.04 13.16
C ARG A 138 13.56 14.00 13.51
N TRP A 139 12.90 12.89 13.17
CA TRP A 139 11.51 12.62 13.56
C TRP A 139 11.34 11.23 14.16
N PHE A 140 11.08 11.19 15.47
CA PHE A 140 10.97 9.92 16.22
C PHE A 140 9.53 9.44 16.42
N ALA A 141 8.54 10.28 16.09
CA ALA A 141 7.12 10.01 16.33
C ALA A 141 6.27 10.18 15.07
N PRO A 142 6.58 9.46 13.97
CA PRO A 142 5.74 9.50 12.79
C PRO A 142 4.35 8.93 13.09
N THR A 143 3.31 9.60 12.62
CA THR A 143 1.92 9.12 12.73
C THR A 143 1.53 8.27 11.53
N VAL A 144 2.12 8.52 10.35
CA VAL A 144 1.95 7.64 9.19
C VAL A 144 2.77 6.37 9.37
N SER A 145 2.03 5.30 9.58
CA SER A 145 2.49 3.96 9.98
C SER A 145 3.04 3.12 8.82
N GLY A 146 2.52 3.37 7.62
CA GLY A 146 2.78 2.60 6.44
C GLY A 146 1.93 3.10 5.28
N VAL A 147 2.21 2.59 4.08
CA VAL A 147 1.44 2.88 2.88
C VAL A 147 1.00 1.59 2.23
N TRP A 148 -0.27 1.55 1.84
CA TRP A 148 -0.79 0.53 0.96
C TRP A 148 -0.64 0.96 -0.49
N VAL A 149 -0.13 0.07 -1.34
CA VAL A 149 0.14 0.35 -2.74
C VAL A 149 -0.52 -0.68 -3.63
N GLN A 150 -1.12 -0.21 -4.70
CA GLN A 150 -1.59 -1.01 -5.83
C GLN A 150 -1.03 -0.39 -7.11
N ALA A 151 -0.77 -1.22 -8.12
CA ALA A 151 -0.19 -0.76 -9.36
C ALA A 151 -0.88 -1.46 -10.53
N VAL A 152 -1.07 -0.75 -11.64
CA VAL A 152 -1.55 -1.32 -12.92
C VAL A 152 -0.91 -0.56 -14.07
N HIS A 153 -0.75 -1.19 -15.23
CA HIS A 153 -0.31 -0.51 -16.44
C HIS A 153 -1.10 -0.95 -17.66
N ASN A 154 -1.07 -0.19 -18.75
CA ASN A 154 -1.69 -0.60 -20.03
C ASN A 154 -0.63 -0.86 -21.13
N GLY A 155 0.65 -0.80 -20.76
CA GLY A 155 1.78 -0.93 -21.69
C GLY A 155 2.23 0.40 -22.30
N ARG A 156 1.51 1.50 -22.01
CA ARG A 156 1.88 2.87 -22.34
C ARG A 156 2.00 3.77 -21.13
N GLU A 157 1.21 3.52 -20.09
CA GLU A 157 1.14 4.27 -18.84
C GLU A 157 1.15 3.30 -17.66
N LEU A 158 1.58 3.81 -16.50
CA LEU A 158 1.52 3.20 -15.19
C LEU A 158 0.61 4.06 -14.31
N ALA A 159 -0.27 3.42 -13.54
CA ALA A 159 -1.02 4.04 -12.46
C ALA A 159 -0.66 3.37 -11.13
N LEU A 160 -0.30 4.18 -10.14
CA LEU A 160 -0.03 3.77 -8.77
C LEU A 160 -1.12 4.34 -7.87
N ARG A 161 -1.81 3.48 -7.12
CA ARG A 161 -2.72 3.89 -6.05
C ARG A 161 -2.03 3.73 -4.71
N LEU A 162 -1.92 4.82 -3.98
CA LEU A 162 -1.37 4.87 -2.62
C LEU A 162 -2.51 5.16 -1.65
N CYS A 163 -2.57 4.43 -0.54
CA CYS A 163 -3.48 4.71 0.56
C CYS A 163 -2.74 4.66 1.89
N TRP A 164 -2.94 5.66 2.73
CA TRP A 164 -2.38 5.68 4.07
C TRP A 164 -3.38 6.31 5.03
N ASP A 165 -3.27 5.90 6.29
CA ASP A 165 -4.12 6.39 7.36
C ASP A 165 -3.50 7.68 7.91
N ASP A 166 -4.29 8.74 7.94
CA ASP A 166 -3.94 10.07 8.40
C ASP A 166 -5.14 10.65 9.14
N ARG A 167 -4.99 10.94 10.43
CA ARG A 167 -6.11 11.37 11.29
C ARG A 167 -6.70 12.72 10.88
N THR A 168 -6.01 13.44 10.00
CA THR A 168 -6.30 14.82 9.70
C THR A 168 -6.38 15.03 8.20
N LEU A 169 -7.13 16.05 7.81
CA LEU A 169 -7.03 16.65 6.49
C LEU A 169 -6.05 17.81 6.61
N SER A 170 -4.73 17.54 6.56
CA SER A 170 -3.75 18.59 6.81
C SER A 170 -3.71 19.59 5.65
N PRO A 171 -3.53 20.89 5.95
CA PRO A 171 -3.30 21.44 7.29
C PRO A 171 -4.57 21.56 8.17
N ASP A 172 -4.50 21.13 9.44
CA ASP A 172 -5.57 21.31 10.42
C ASP A 172 -5.10 22.02 11.70
N THR A 173 -5.62 23.23 11.92
CA THR A 173 -5.25 24.05 13.09
C THR A 173 -5.75 23.50 14.43
N ALA A 174 -6.76 22.62 14.42
CA ALA A 174 -7.27 21.99 15.63
C ALA A 174 -6.22 21.11 16.34
N TRP A 175 -5.20 20.65 15.60
CA TRP A 175 -4.15 19.76 16.08
C TRP A 175 -2.89 20.48 16.56
N LEU A 176 -2.74 21.78 16.29
CA LEU A 176 -1.56 22.57 16.67
C LEU A 176 -1.23 22.52 18.17
N ALA A 177 -2.23 22.38 19.03
CA ALA A 177 -2.01 22.27 20.48
C ALA A 177 -1.45 20.89 20.86
N LEU A 178 -1.88 19.83 20.18
CA LEU A 178 -1.32 18.49 20.36
C LEU A 178 0.09 18.44 19.79
N GLU A 179 0.29 18.94 18.57
CA GLU A 179 1.59 19.02 17.91
C GLU A 179 2.64 19.71 18.80
N ARG A 180 2.32 20.88 19.39
CA ARG A 180 3.22 21.57 20.33
C ARG A 180 3.65 20.66 21.49
N ARG A 181 2.70 19.96 22.13
CA ARG A 181 3.01 19.04 23.22
C ARG A 181 3.86 17.87 22.75
N VAL A 182 3.60 17.34 21.56
CA VAL A 182 4.41 16.26 20.97
C VAL A 182 5.84 16.77 20.80
N LEU A 183 6.03 17.93 20.16
CA LEU A 183 7.34 18.55 19.94
C LEU A 183 8.10 18.84 21.24
N GLU A 184 7.42 19.32 22.28
CA GLU A 184 8.00 19.54 23.61
C GLU A 184 8.42 18.23 24.29
N THR A 185 7.66 17.15 24.08
CA THR A 185 7.90 15.83 24.70
C THR A 185 9.00 15.04 23.98
N VAL A 186 8.98 15.06 22.64
CA VAL A 186 9.93 14.34 21.78
C VAL A 186 11.18 15.15 21.49
N ALA A 187 11.32 16.32 22.11
CA ALA A 187 12.44 17.24 21.93
C ALA A 187 13.78 16.49 22.06
N SER A 188 14.43 16.27 20.92
CA SER A 188 15.81 15.80 20.87
C SER A 188 16.77 16.98 20.97
N ASP A 189 18.05 16.71 21.24
CA ASP A 189 19.18 17.67 21.20
C ASP A 189 19.48 18.17 19.75
N ASP A 190 18.42 18.47 19.00
CA ASP A 190 18.48 19.12 17.72
C ASP A 190 18.70 20.61 17.97
N SER A 191 19.67 21.18 17.26
CA SER A 191 20.23 22.51 17.52
C SER A 191 19.25 23.66 17.24
N THR A 192 17.99 23.35 16.90
CA THR A 192 16.88 24.27 16.73
C THR A 192 15.61 23.57 17.25
N PRO A 193 14.93 24.14 18.26
CA PRO A 193 13.64 23.64 18.71
C PRO A 193 12.64 23.60 17.54
N ALA A 194 11.93 22.49 17.41
CA ALA A 194 10.82 22.39 16.48
C ALA A 194 9.71 23.37 16.91
N VAL A 195 9.22 24.18 15.96
CA VAL A 195 8.05 25.03 16.19
C VAL A 195 6.87 24.37 15.47
N ALA A 196 5.77 24.20 16.20
CA ALA A 196 4.54 23.68 15.62
C ALA A 196 4.04 24.59 14.50
N GLY A 197 3.57 24.00 13.42
CA GLY A 197 3.28 24.72 12.19
C GLY A 197 2.15 24.11 11.38
N VAL A 198 1.68 24.89 10.42
CA VAL A 198 0.58 24.51 9.55
C VAL A 198 1.19 23.95 8.27
N TRP A 199 1.25 22.62 8.16
CA TRP A 199 1.86 21.94 7.02
C TRP A 199 0.83 21.09 6.28
N PRO A 200 0.93 20.95 4.96
CA PRO A 200 0.10 20.02 4.20
C PRO A 200 0.61 18.59 4.33
N ASP A 201 -0.27 17.62 4.10
CA ASP A 201 0.13 16.22 3.94
C ASP A 201 0.87 16.04 2.63
N GLN A 202 1.82 15.12 2.63
CA GLN A 202 2.56 14.76 1.44
C GLN A 202 2.78 13.26 1.37
N VAL A 203 2.81 12.74 0.14
CA VAL A 203 3.29 11.39 -0.15
C VAL A 203 4.25 11.46 -1.32
N ALA A 204 5.32 10.66 -1.28
CA ALA A 204 6.25 10.58 -2.38
C ALA A 204 6.59 9.15 -2.77
N VAL A 205 6.70 8.94 -4.09
CA VAL A 205 7.20 7.71 -4.71
C VAL A 205 8.58 7.99 -5.25
N GLN A 206 9.59 7.32 -4.72
CA GLN A 206 10.98 7.45 -5.14
C GLN A 206 11.39 6.28 -6.01
N LEU A 207 12.08 6.60 -7.09
CA LEU A 207 12.54 5.70 -8.13
C LEU A 207 14.00 6.07 -8.47
N PRO A 208 14.83 5.14 -8.94
CA PRO A 208 16.12 5.52 -9.51
C PRO A 208 15.90 6.26 -10.84
N ARG A 209 16.86 7.07 -11.29
CA ARG A 209 16.78 7.71 -12.62
C ARG A 209 16.86 6.69 -13.77
N HIS A 210 17.57 5.60 -13.55
CA HIS A 210 17.70 4.49 -14.48
C HIS A 210 17.54 3.17 -13.72
N ILE A 211 17.00 2.14 -14.37
CA ILE A 211 16.90 0.81 -13.75
C ILE A 211 18.33 0.27 -13.56
N PRO A 212 18.79 -0.01 -12.32
CA PRO A 212 20.12 -0.55 -12.12
C PRO A 212 20.29 -1.92 -12.80
N ASP A 213 21.48 -2.19 -13.33
CA ASP A 213 21.82 -3.52 -13.87
C ASP A 213 22.31 -4.51 -12.80
N GLY A 214 22.65 -4.00 -11.61
CA GLY A 214 23.11 -4.80 -10.47
C GLY A 214 22.30 -4.53 -9.20
N MET A 215 22.88 -4.92 -8.06
CA MET A 215 22.25 -4.77 -6.73
C MET A 215 22.45 -3.38 -6.11
N GLU A 216 23.35 -2.57 -6.68
CA GLU A 216 23.60 -1.21 -6.22
C GLU A 216 22.38 -0.33 -6.51
N ARG A 217 21.92 0.33 -5.45
CA ARG A 217 20.79 1.25 -5.48
C ARG A 217 21.28 2.61 -5.00
N PRO A 218 20.73 3.72 -5.52
CA PRO A 218 20.99 5.03 -4.95
C PRO A 218 20.67 5.03 -3.45
N TYR A 219 21.33 5.92 -2.71
CA TYR A 219 21.08 6.06 -1.29
C TYR A 219 19.59 6.25 -1.01
N PHE A 220 19.01 5.40 -0.15
CA PHE A 220 17.56 5.29 -0.04
C PHE A 220 16.89 6.57 0.47
N LEU A 221 17.61 7.39 1.24
CA LEU A 221 17.10 8.63 1.80
C LEU A 221 17.32 9.80 0.82
N MET A 222 16.59 9.75 -0.29
CA MET A 222 16.58 10.77 -1.35
C MET A 222 17.90 10.95 -2.12
N GLY A 223 18.70 9.89 -2.25
CA GLY A 223 19.94 9.95 -3.03
C GLY A 223 21.01 10.84 -2.38
N THR A 224 21.91 11.35 -3.20
CA THR A 224 23.00 12.24 -2.78
C THR A 224 23.10 13.44 -3.74
N GLY A 225 23.95 14.42 -3.41
CA GLY A 225 24.18 15.57 -4.29
C GLY A 225 24.67 15.18 -5.69
N THR A 226 25.53 14.16 -5.79
CA THR A 226 26.11 13.69 -7.06
C THR A 226 25.32 12.56 -7.71
N ASP A 227 24.58 11.77 -6.93
CA ASP A 227 23.70 10.71 -7.41
C ASP A 227 22.25 10.92 -6.94
N PRO A 228 21.47 11.75 -7.66
CA PRO A 228 20.08 12.01 -7.32
C PRO A 228 19.16 10.85 -7.69
N VAL A 229 18.02 10.82 -7.01
CA VAL A 229 16.90 9.92 -7.30
C VAL A 229 15.75 10.68 -7.95
N TYR A 230 15.02 9.98 -8.82
CA TYR A 230 13.81 10.51 -9.43
C TYR A 230 12.63 10.32 -8.47
N GLN A 231 11.82 11.33 -8.24
CA GLN A 231 10.73 11.24 -7.27
C GLN A 231 9.48 11.97 -7.74
N TRP A 232 8.32 11.35 -7.49
CA TRP A 232 7.01 11.95 -7.60
C TRP A 232 6.57 12.40 -6.21
N ARG A 233 6.15 13.65 -6.05
CA ARG A 233 5.64 14.19 -4.78
C ARG A 233 4.24 14.74 -4.98
N TRP A 234 3.29 14.25 -4.21
CA TRP A 234 1.96 14.81 -4.10
C TRP A 234 1.84 15.58 -2.78
N THR A 235 1.12 16.71 -2.80
CA THR A 235 0.86 17.57 -1.64
C THR A 235 -0.64 17.86 -1.55
N SER A 236 -1.21 17.84 -0.33
CA SER A 236 -2.64 18.04 -0.10
C SER A 236 -3.11 19.47 -0.37
N GLU A 237 -2.34 20.49 0.06
CA GLU A 237 -2.70 21.91 -0.01
C GLU A 237 -1.48 22.83 -0.31
N PRO A 238 -1.50 23.67 -1.36
CA PRO A 238 -2.43 23.56 -2.47
C PRO A 238 -2.24 22.20 -3.14
N ARG A 239 -3.34 21.56 -3.53
CA ARG A 239 -3.31 20.22 -4.12
C ARG A 239 -2.47 20.22 -5.39
N ARG A 240 -1.31 19.57 -5.35
CA ARG A 240 -0.37 19.54 -6.48
C ARG A 240 0.43 18.26 -6.51
N THR A 241 0.85 17.89 -7.72
CA THR A 241 1.83 16.83 -7.95
C THR A 241 2.98 17.39 -8.74
N VAL A 242 4.19 17.06 -8.33
CA VAL A 242 5.43 17.40 -9.04
C VAL A 242 6.28 16.15 -9.22
N ALA A 243 7.04 16.09 -10.30
CA ALA A 243 8.18 15.19 -10.40
C ALA A 243 9.48 16.00 -10.35
N GLY A 244 10.54 15.38 -9.87
CA GLY A 244 11.81 16.05 -9.70
C GLY A 244 12.95 15.11 -9.36
N LEU A 245 14.13 15.69 -9.25
CA LEU A 245 15.33 15.02 -8.76
C LEU A 245 15.56 15.41 -7.30
N ALA A 246 15.51 14.44 -6.41
CA ALA A 246 15.90 14.64 -5.02
C ALA A 246 17.41 14.41 -4.85
N ARG A 247 18.08 15.35 -4.19
CA ARG A 247 19.53 15.37 -3.92
C ARG A 247 19.76 15.42 -2.42
N GLY A 248 19.53 14.28 -1.77
CA GLY A 248 19.32 14.23 -0.33
C GLY A 248 18.02 14.90 0.09
N LEU A 249 17.87 15.15 1.39
CA LEU A 249 16.64 15.69 1.97
C LEU A 249 16.46 17.21 1.75
N GLU A 250 17.53 17.92 1.42
CA GLU A 250 17.55 19.39 1.43
C GLU A 250 17.23 20.02 0.07
N GLN A 251 17.47 19.29 -1.03
CA GLN A 251 17.33 19.82 -2.37
C GLN A 251 16.42 18.92 -3.23
N PHE A 252 15.48 19.57 -3.92
CA PHE A 252 14.59 18.95 -4.88
C PHE A 252 14.49 19.83 -6.13
N ASP A 253 15.02 19.32 -7.23
CA ASP A 253 15.00 20.01 -8.53
C ASP A 253 13.76 19.57 -9.30
N THR A 254 12.72 20.41 -9.32
CA THR A 254 11.46 20.13 -10.03
C THR A 254 11.69 20.04 -11.54
N LEU A 255 11.13 19.00 -12.17
CA LEU A 255 11.13 18.80 -13.62
C LEU A 255 9.85 19.36 -14.26
N GLY A 256 9.90 19.55 -15.58
CA GLY A 256 8.82 20.22 -16.32
C GLY A 256 7.53 19.41 -16.47
N ALA A 257 7.62 18.07 -16.43
CA ALA A 257 6.46 17.19 -16.47
C ALA A 257 6.22 16.54 -15.11
N ALA A 258 4.96 16.44 -14.70
CA ALA A 258 4.54 15.76 -13.48
C ALA A 258 3.55 14.63 -13.82
N PRO A 259 3.49 13.56 -13.01
CA PRO A 259 2.40 12.60 -13.08
C PRO A 259 1.05 13.30 -12.91
N GLU A 260 0.05 12.82 -13.63
CA GLU A 260 -1.34 13.17 -13.34
C GLU A 260 -1.72 12.58 -11.98
N SER A 261 -2.61 13.26 -11.26
CA SER A 261 -3.03 12.78 -9.95
C SER A 261 -4.48 13.08 -9.62
N GLN A 262 -5.14 12.13 -8.96
CA GLN A 262 -6.40 12.35 -8.25
C GLN A 262 -6.26 11.89 -6.80
N ALA A 263 -6.91 12.61 -5.89
CA ALA A 263 -6.80 12.35 -4.45
C ALA A 263 -8.13 12.58 -3.75
N VAL A 264 -8.44 11.70 -2.80
CA VAL A 264 -9.60 11.77 -1.90
C VAL A 264 -9.10 11.55 -0.49
N TRP A 265 -9.57 12.39 0.44
CA TRP A 265 -9.47 12.12 1.88
C TRP A 265 -10.87 11.83 2.40
N ASP A 266 -11.00 10.78 3.20
CA ASP A 266 -12.29 10.35 3.74
C ASP A 266 -12.08 9.66 5.10
N HIS A 267 -12.64 10.24 6.17
CA HIS A 267 -12.64 9.72 7.54
C HIS A 267 -11.29 9.12 7.98
N GLY A 268 -10.22 9.90 7.83
CA GLY A 268 -8.91 9.53 8.33
C GLY A 268 -8.04 8.68 7.37
N GLU A 269 -8.41 8.56 6.09
CA GLU A 269 -7.62 7.88 5.08
C GLU A 269 -7.44 8.76 3.85
N TRP A 270 -6.19 8.91 3.41
CA TRP A 270 -5.87 9.43 2.08
C TRP A 270 -5.83 8.31 1.06
N ARG A 271 -6.36 8.59 -0.13
CA ARG A 271 -6.29 7.71 -1.31
C ARG A 271 -5.86 8.55 -2.51
N VAL A 272 -4.68 8.28 -3.04
CA VAL A 272 -4.06 9.03 -4.15
C VAL A 272 -3.74 8.09 -5.29
N VAL A 273 -4.13 8.46 -6.51
CA VAL A 273 -3.69 7.80 -7.74
C VAL A 273 -2.72 8.72 -8.46
N LEU A 274 -1.56 8.19 -8.82
CA LEU A 274 -0.54 8.85 -9.64
C LEU A 274 -0.41 8.10 -10.97
N THR A 275 -0.57 8.80 -12.09
CA THR A 275 -0.49 8.21 -13.43
C THR A 275 0.58 8.89 -14.27
N ARG A 276 1.43 8.10 -14.92
CA ARG A 276 2.47 8.60 -15.84
C ARG A 276 2.69 7.63 -17.00
N SER A 277 3.00 8.16 -18.18
CA SER A 277 3.54 7.39 -19.30
C SER A 277 4.79 6.60 -18.91
N LEU A 278 4.92 5.37 -19.42
CA LEU A 278 6.06 4.48 -19.15
C LEU A 278 7.37 5.03 -19.73
N ALA A 279 7.28 5.67 -20.90
CA ALA A 279 8.39 6.34 -21.56
C ALA A 279 8.18 7.84 -21.59
N THR A 280 9.26 8.62 -21.44
CA THR A 280 9.23 10.08 -21.55
C THR A 280 10.41 10.61 -22.36
N PRO A 281 10.31 11.84 -22.90
CA PRO A 281 11.39 12.43 -23.67
C PRO A 281 12.69 12.65 -22.88
N ASP A 282 12.60 12.98 -21.58
CA ASP A 282 13.76 13.19 -20.71
C ASP A 282 14.28 11.86 -20.14
N THR A 283 14.95 11.10 -21.00
CA THR A 283 15.55 9.79 -20.63
C THR A 283 16.72 9.88 -19.66
N ALA A 284 17.29 11.07 -19.43
CA ALA A 284 18.45 11.26 -18.57
C ALA A 284 18.07 11.49 -17.10
N ASN A 285 16.92 12.15 -16.86
CA ASN A 285 16.47 12.51 -15.51
C ASN A 285 15.23 11.72 -15.07
N GLU A 286 14.41 11.24 -16.00
CA GLU A 286 13.19 10.51 -15.69
C GLU A 286 13.35 9.01 -15.96
N LEU A 287 12.93 8.19 -14.99
CA LEU A 287 12.95 6.74 -15.14
C LEU A 287 12.16 6.29 -16.37
N GLN A 288 12.74 5.42 -17.20
CA GLN A 288 12.00 4.73 -18.24
C GLN A 288 11.50 3.38 -17.70
N PHE A 289 10.18 3.20 -17.62
CA PHE A 289 9.58 1.97 -17.10
C PHE A 289 9.63 0.87 -18.16
N VAL A 290 10.09 -0.33 -17.77
CA VAL A 290 10.24 -1.47 -18.67
C VAL A 290 9.58 -2.70 -18.07
N ALA A 291 8.65 -3.29 -18.80
CA ALA A 291 7.98 -4.53 -18.39
C ALA A 291 8.96 -5.71 -18.28
N GLY A 292 8.79 -6.54 -17.25
CA GLY A 292 9.67 -7.68 -16.96
C GLY A 292 11.02 -7.32 -16.30
N ARG A 293 11.26 -6.06 -15.96
CA ARG A 293 12.41 -5.65 -15.11
C ARG A 293 11.91 -5.35 -13.69
N ALA A 294 12.74 -5.67 -12.70
CA ALA A 294 12.51 -5.24 -11.32
C ALA A 294 12.95 -3.79 -11.15
N ILE A 295 12.02 -2.90 -10.85
CA ILE A 295 12.25 -1.46 -10.75
C ILE A 295 12.28 -1.07 -9.26
N PRO A 296 13.42 -0.61 -8.71
CA PRO A 296 13.47 -0.18 -7.33
C PRO A 296 12.47 0.95 -7.04
N VAL A 297 11.71 0.83 -5.96
CA VAL A 297 10.74 1.84 -5.51
C VAL A 297 10.80 2.00 -3.99
N ALA A 298 10.67 3.23 -3.50
CA ALA A 298 10.55 3.54 -2.08
C ALA A 298 9.47 4.61 -1.85
N PHE A 299 8.95 4.67 -0.62
CA PHE A 299 7.82 5.51 -0.27
C PHE A 299 8.16 6.42 0.91
N PHE A 300 7.59 7.62 0.88
CA PHE A 300 7.74 8.64 1.91
C PHE A 300 6.38 9.25 2.21
N ALA A 301 6.13 9.61 3.46
CA ALA A 301 4.92 10.32 3.86
C ALA A 301 5.25 11.40 4.90
N TRP A 302 4.42 12.43 4.89
CA TRP A 302 4.41 13.52 5.85
C TRP A 302 2.97 13.75 6.29
N ASP A 303 2.69 13.55 7.57
CA ASP A 303 1.48 14.05 8.24
C ASP A 303 1.73 15.48 8.71
N GLY A 304 1.15 16.44 8.00
CA GLY A 304 1.41 17.85 8.21
C GLY A 304 0.93 18.35 9.58
N SER A 305 -0.18 17.81 10.09
CA SER A 305 -0.77 18.17 11.38
C SER A 305 -0.06 17.50 12.56
N ASN A 306 0.76 16.48 12.31
CA ASN A 306 1.75 15.95 13.25
C ASN A 306 3.08 16.73 13.23
N GLY A 307 3.23 17.74 12.36
CA GLY A 307 4.44 18.56 12.25
C GLY A 307 5.50 17.99 11.31
N GLU A 308 5.17 16.96 10.53
CA GLU A 308 6.07 16.39 9.53
C GLU A 308 6.17 17.32 8.32
N HIS A 309 7.39 17.78 8.04
CA HIS A 309 7.73 18.56 6.85
C HIS A 309 9.24 18.48 6.62
N GLY A 310 9.67 18.73 5.38
CA GLY A 310 11.10 18.70 5.02
C GLY A 310 11.72 17.34 5.35
N SER A 311 12.76 17.32 6.21
CA SER A 311 13.42 16.07 6.62
C SER A 311 12.68 15.27 7.68
N ARG A 312 11.70 15.86 8.38
CA ARG A 312 10.87 15.15 9.36
C ARG A 312 9.76 14.42 8.63
N LEU A 313 9.94 13.12 8.47
CA LEU A 313 9.08 12.29 7.62
C LEU A 313 9.11 10.83 8.04
N ALA A 314 8.17 10.06 7.52
CA ALA A 314 8.19 8.62 7.53
C ALA A 314 8.71 8.08 6.18
N VAL A 315 9.61 7.09 6.20
CA VAL A 315 10.29 6.55 5.01
C VAL A 315 10.31 5.02 5.03
N SER A 316 10.24 4.42 3.83
CA SER A 316 10.44 2.98 3.62
C SER A 316 11.87 2.63 3.20
N THR A 317 12.21 1.35 3.24
CA THR A 317 13.36 0.84 2.47
C THR A 317 13.04 0.75 0.97
N TRP A 318 14.01 0.36 0.15
CA TRP A 318 13.80 -0.01 -1.24
C TRP A 318 13.07 -1.35 -1.37
N TYR A 319 11.98 -1.34 -2.14
CA TYR A 319 11.27 -2.51 -2.66
C TYR A 319 11.35 -2.52 -4.18
N PHE A 320 10.55 -3.36 -4.85
CA PHE A 320 10.52 -3.45 -6.30
C PHE A 320 9.10 -3.32 -6.85
N LEU A 321 9.00 -2.66 -8.00
CA LEU A 321 7.84 -2.64 -8.86
C LEU A 321 8.15 -3.49 -10.10
N ALA A 322 7.27 -4.44 -10.41
CA ALA A 322 7.34 -5.26 -11.61
C ALA A 322 6.11 -5.01 -12.49
N LEU A 323 6.35 -4.56 -13.72
CA LEU A 323 5.30 -4.45 -14.73
C LEU A 323 5.14 -5.82 -15.39
N ASP A 324 4.01 -6.46 -15.16
CA ASP A 324 3.74 -7.81 -15.62
C ASP A 324 3.62 -7.84 -17.15
N GLN A 325 4.19 -8.87 -17.76
CA GLN A 325 3.99 -9.10 -19.19
C GLN A 325 2.73 -9.95 -19.39
N PRO A 326 1.90 -9.62 -20.41
CA PRO A 326 0.74 -10.42 -20.72
C PRO A 326 1.23 -11.81 -21.11
N THR A 327 0.61 -12.86 -20.56
CA THR A 327 1.00 -14.23 -20.87
C THR A 327 0.82 -14.45 -22.39
N PRO A 328 1.90 -14.78 -23.13
CA PRO A 328 1.80 -14.91 -24.58
C PRO A 328 0.74 -15.96 -24.97
N PRO A 329 -0.13 -15.72 -25.98
CA PRO A 329 -1.19 -16.66 -26.36
C PRO A 329 -0.67 -18.08 -26.65
N ARG A 330 0.57 -18.18 -27.15
CA ARG A 330 1.27 -19.46 -27.35
C ARG A 330 1.29 -20.34 -26.10
N VAL A 331 1.30 -19.80 -24.88
CA VAL A 331 1.31 -20.58 -23.64
C VAL A 331 0.02 -21.39 -23.49
N PHE A 332 -1.12 -20.83 -23.90
CA PHE A 332 -2.41 -21.52 -23.89
C PHE A 332 -2.65 -22.38 -25.13
N VAL A 333 -2.18 -21.94 -26.30
CA VAL A 333 -2.40 -22.63 -27.59
C VAL A 333 -1.50 -23.86 -27.73
N SER A 334 -0.26 -23.81 -27.26
CA SER A 334 0.71 -24.90 -27.46
C SER A 334 0.26 -26.24 -26.86
N PRO A 335 -0.24 -26.31 -25.60
CA PRO A 335 -0.77 -27.55 -25.05
C PRO A 335 -1.97 -28.10 -25.83
N VAL A 336 -2.87 -27.22 -26.29
CA VAL A 336 -4.06 -27.62 -27.06
C VAL A 336 -3.66 -28.19 -28.41
N VAL A 337 -2.73 -27.54 -29.13
CA VAL A 337 -2.20 -28.03 -30.40
C VAL A 337 -1.44 -29.34 -30.22
N ALA A 338 -0.60 -29.46 -29.20
CA ALA A 338 0.11 -30.69 -28.89
C ALA A 338 -0.86 -31.84 -28.58
N MET A 339 -1.92 -31.58 -27.81
CA MET A 339 -2.95 -32.56 -27.51
C MET A 339 -3.72 -32.98 -28.77
N ALA A 340 -4.11 -32.02 -29.62
CA ALA A 340 -4.79 -32.31 -30.88
C ALA A 340 -3.91 -33.14 -31.85
N LEU A 341 -2.61 -32.80 -31.96
CA LEU A 341 -1.65 -33.57 -32.76
C LEU A 341 -1.48 -34.99 -32.22
N THR A 342 -1.36 -35.13 -30.89
CA THR A 342 -1.21 -36.44 -30.24
C THR A 342 -2.44 -37.31 -30.46
N LEU A 343 -3.65 -36.75 -30.29
CA LEU A 343 -4.91 -37.44 -30.57
C LEU A 343 -5.04 -37.79 -32.05
N GLY A 344 -4.67 -36.89 -32.96
CA GLY A 344 -4.70 -37.12 -34.40
C GLY A 344 -3.75 -38.23 -34.86
N LEU A 345 -2.50 -38.22 -34.36
CA LEU A 345 -1.52 -39.29 -34.59
C LEU A 345 -2.00 -40.62 -34.01
N GLY A 346 -2.53 -40.62 -32.78
CA GLY A 346 -3.11 -41.79 -32.15
C GLY A 346 -4.26 -42.38 -32.98
N PHE A 347 -5.19 -41.54 -33.44
CA PHE A 347 -6.29 -41.95 -34.31
C PHE A 347 -5.79 -42.52 -35.64
N MET A 348 -4.78 -41.89 -36.27
CA MET A 348 -4.18 -42.38 -37.52
C MET A 348 -3.56 -43.77 -37.33
N VAL A 349 -2.85 -44.02 -36.23
CA VAL A 349 -2.25 -45.33 -35.92
C VAL A 349 -3.34 -46.39 -35.75
N VAL A 350 -4.38 -46.10 -34.97
CA VAL A 350 -5.53 -47.02 -34.76
C VAL A 350 -6.23 -47.32 -36.08
N TRP A 351 -6.52 -46.29 -36.88
CA TRP A 351 -7.17 -46.45 -38.17
C TRP A 351 -6.34 -47.26 -39.16
N ARG A 352 -5.01 -47.04 -39.20
CA ARG A 352 -4.10 -47.82 -40.06
C ARG A 352 -3.98 -49.27 -39.60
N ALA A 353 -4.00 -49.53 -38.29
CA ALA A 353 -4.02 -50.87 -37.72
C ALA A 353 -5.34 -51.60 -38.07
N GLN A 354 -6.49 -50.93 -37.93
CA GLN A 354 -7.80 -51.48 -38.30
C GLN A 354 -7.90 -51.80 -39.80
N ARG A 355 -7.38 -50.92 -40.67
CA ARG A 355 -7.33 -51.19 -42.13
C ARG A 355 -6.46 -52.40 -42.48
N ARG A 356 -5.35 -52.61 -41.78
CA ARG A 356 -4.49 -53.79 -41.96
C ARG A 356 -5.16 -55.08 -41.45
N ALA A 357 -5.87 -55.01 -40.32
CA ALA A 357 -6.63 -56.14 -39.77
C ALA A 357 -7.88 -56.49 -40.62
N GLY A 358 -8.49 -55.51 -41.28
CA GLY A 358 -9.60 -55.72 -42.22
C GLY A 358 -9.18 -56.36 -43.55
N GLY A 359 -7.90 -56.26 -43.93
CA GLY A 359 -7.36 -56.85 -45.15
C GLY A 359 -7.06 -58.35 -45.08
N SER A 360 -7.08 -58.98 -43.89
CA SER A 360 -6.75 -60.41 -43.71
C SER A 360 -7.96 -61.33 -43.56
N ARG A 361 -9.19 -60.86 -43.83
CA ARG A 361 -10.44 -61.64 -43.72
C ARG A 361 -11.09 -62.02 -45.06
N GLY A 362 -10.35 -62.00 -46.16
CA GLY A 362 -10.86 -62.30 -47.50
C GLY A 362 -10.00 -63.28 -48.30
N THR A 363 -9.80 -64.50 -47.81
CA THR A 363 -9.34 -65.64 -48.63
C THR A 363 -9.62 -66.92 -47.85
N GLY A 364 -10.83 -67.46 -48.00
CA GLY A 364 -11.24 -68.67 -47.30
C GLY A 364 -12.69 -69.07 -47.54
N ALA A 365 -13.08 -69.28 -48.81
CA ALA A 365 -14.20 -70.13 -49.19
C ALA A 365 -14.15 -70.37 -50.71
N GLY A 366 -13.78 -71.58 -51.12
CA GLY A 366 -13.78 -72.02 -52.50
C GLY A 366 -13.66 -73.54 -52.54
N VAL A 367 -14.72 -74.24 -52.12
CA VAL A 367 -14.90 -75.68 -52.36
C VAL A 367 -16.05 -75.84 -53.34
N GLY A 368 -15.71 -76.34 -54.54
CA GLY A 368 -16.41 -77.37 -55.32
C GLY A 368 -17.89 -77.23 -55.68
N ALA A 369 -18.14 -77.19 -57.00
CA ALA A 369 -19.21 -77.85 -57.78
C ALA A 369 -19.25 -77.16 -59.15
N GLU A 370 -19.45 -77.76 -60.32
CA GLU A 370 -19.57 -79.12 -60.86
C GLU A 370 -19.56 -78.90 -62.40
N THR A 371 -19.32 -79.98 -63.17
CA THR A 371 -19.78 -80.23 -64.57
C THR A 371 -19.96 -79.08 -65.56
#